data_AF-A0A3C1SJ28-F1
#
_entry.id   AF-A0A3C1SJ28-F1
#
_cell.length_a   1.000
_cell.length_b   1.000
_cell.length_c   1.000
_cell.angle_alpha   90.00
_cell.angle_beta   90.00
_cell.angle_gamma   90.00
#
_symmetry.space_group_name_H-M   'P 1'
#
loop_
_entity.id
_entity.type
_entity.pdbx_description
1 polymer ?
#
loop_
_entity_poly.entity_id
_entity_poly.type
_entity_poly.pdbx_seq_one_letter_code
_entity_poly.pdbx_strand_id
1 'polypeptide(L)'
;MLFKRRKTAKKHPVLNVLISTFFLACIAFVIALCIFLFSKTIPVLGIVLSSVLSAFLMIPATLYLLPFFKSVNENMQTEKDLQILKQKEEIASLKSEAEQFASKQEAFEHKLKLLQNLTFNMETYKDVFKICFRDYQQVSTIKQREKFNEADFTNSFKKLIGQESKNYDEVLSIMDCLISYQRGVDLQNIKIAKINDDTVVVSGITPEYTTVPKFEYKEFFSEYRHVKLDKNGDTRHITVETDEQSARELASKQNEYKASFEDSFMSGHQQDADAEEIIKRAQNFIKIILQSIYKHVEFDDAELTQDAVPLLEYLRSETKLYQNRLDAISQEEKHE
;
A
#
# COMPACT_ATOMS: atom_id res chain seq x y z
N MET A 1 15.87 47.46 15.93
CA MET A 1 16.78 48.45 16.54
C MET A 1 17.59 49.15 15.46
N LEU A 2 17.39 50.47 15.33
CA LEU A 2 18.25 51.51 14.74
C LEU A 2 19.04 51.19 13.46
N PHE A 3 18.36 51.27 12.30
CA PHE A 3 19.01 51.53 11.01
C PHE A 3 19.61 52.95 11.01
N LYS A 4 20.91 53.05 11.29
CA LYS A 4 21.67 54.29 11.12
C LYS A 4 21.87 54.51 9.61
N ARG A 5 20.98 55.29 8.98
CA ARG A 5 21.16 55.80 7.61
C ARG A 5 22.50 56.54 7.52
N ARG A 6 23.54 55.86 7.05
CA ARG A 6 24.76 56.53 6.57
C ARG A 6 24.36 57.31 5.34
N LYS A 7 24.33 58.64 5.45
CA LYS A 7 24.32 59.54 4.28
C LYS A 7 25.53 59.17 3.44
N THR A 8 25.30 58.48 2.34
CA THR A 8 26.28 58.35 1.26
C THR A 8 26.49 59.76 0.72
N ALA A 9 27.63 60.37 1.08
CA ALA A 9 28.09 61.55 0.38
C ALA A 9 28.12 61.17 -1.11
N LYS A 10 27.34 61.88 -1.94
CA LYS A 10 27.43 61.77 -3.39
C LYS A 10 28.89 62.08 -3.74
N LYS A 11 29.70 61.03 -3.90
CA LYS A 11 31.00 61.13 -4.55
C LYS A 11 30.68 61.65 -5.94
N HIS A 12 31.24 62.79 -6.33
CA HIS A 12 31.13 63.30 -7.69
C HIS A 12 32.20 62.58 -8.53
N PRO A 13 31.90 61.45 -9.19
CA PRO A 13 32.90 60.71 -9.96
C PRO A 13 33.52 61.62 -11.04
N VAL A 14 32.70 62.49 -11.62
CA VAL A 14 33.11 63.48 -12.61
C VAL A 14 34.15 64.46 -12.04
N LEU A 15 33.95 64.96 -10.81
CA LEU A 15 34.88 65.88 -10.17
C LEU A 15 36.23 65.22 -9.89
N ASN A 16 36.22 63.97 -9.45
CA ASN A 16 37.46 63.22 -9.16
C ASN A 16 38.23 62.86 -10.44
N VAL A 17 37.53 62.50 -11.53
CA VAL A 17 38.15 62.31 -12.84
C VAL A 17 38.76 63.61 -13.35
N LEU A 18 38.04 64.73 -13.24
CA LEU A 18 38.53 66.05 -13.63
C LEU A 18 39.79 66.46 -12.84
N ILE A 19 39.80 66.21 -11.53
CA ILE A 19 40.96 66.50 -10.66
C ILE A 19 42.15 65.59 -11.03
N SER A 20 41.93 64.30 -11.29
CA SER A 20 42.99 63.39 -11.75
C SER A 20 43.59 63.83 -13.08
N THR A 21 42.76 64.22 -14.06
CA THR A 21 43.23 64.72 -15.35
C THR A 21 43.96 66.05 -15.22
N PHE A 22 43.55 66.90 -14.28
CA PHE A 22 44.20 68.18 -13.99
C PHE A 22 45.61 67.98 -13.43
N PHE A 23 45.79 67.09 -12.45
CA PHE A 23 47.13 66.78 -11.91
C PHE A 23 48.08 66.22 -12.98
N LEU A 24 47.59 65.31 -13.84
CA LEU A 24 48.35 64.78 -14.98
C LEU A 24 48.77 65.89 -15.95
N ALA A 25 47.86 66.81 -16.28
CA ALA A 25 48.15 67.94 -17.15
C ALA A 25 49.17 68.91 -16.53
N CYS A 26 49.07 69.20 -15.22
CA CYS A 26 50.02 70.06 -14.51
C CYS A 26 51.43 69.48 -14.47
N ILE A 27 51.57 68.17 -14.21
CA ILE A 27 52.89 67.50 -14.22
C ILE A 27 53.51 67.55 -15.61
N ALA A 28 52.73 67.22 -16.65
CA ALA A 28 53.20 67.28 -18.04
C ALA A 28 53.61 68.71 -18.45
N PHE A 29 52.86 69.72 -18.04
CA PHE A 29 53.16 71.13 -18.30
C PHE A 29 54.45 71.59 -17.63
N VAL A 30 54.67 71.20 -16.37
CA VAL A 30 55.89 71.55 -15.62
C VAL A 30 57.13 70.90 -16.22
N ILE A 31 57.04 69.63 -16.64
CA ILE A 31 58.13 68.94 -17.34
C ILE A 31 58.47 69.67 -18.64
N ALA A 32 57.46 69.98 -19.46
CA ALA A 32 57.64 70.70 -20.72
C ALA A 32 58.24 72.10 -20.53
N LEU A 33 57.79 72.85 -19.50
CA LEU A 33 58.26 74.19 -19.18
C LEU A 33 59.73 74.18 -18.73
N CYS A 34 60.13 73.25 -17.86
CA CYS A 34 61.51 73.12 -17.40
C CYS A 34 62.46 72.73 -18.54
N ILE A 35 62.05 71.81 -19.43
CA ILE A 35 62.84 71.43 -20.60
C ILE A 35 62.99 72.63 -21.54
N PHE A 36 61.90 73.35 -21.82
CA PHE A 36 61.93 74.49 -22.73
C PHE A 36 62.84 75.63 -22.23
N LEU A 37 62.71 76.02 -20.96
CA LEU A 37 63.47 77.14 -20.36
C LEU A 37 64.98 76.88 -20.22
N PHE A 38 65.39 75.63 -19.98
CA PHE A 38 66.80 75.29 -19.74
C PHE A 38 67.48 74.56 -20.90
N SER A 39 66.76 74.31 -22.00
CA SER A 39 67.28 73.62 -23.20
C SER A 39 68.48 74.30 -23.86
N LYS A 40 68.61 75.62 -23.76
CA LYS A 40 69.65 76.41 -24.48
C LYS A 40 70.89 76.74 -23.66
N THR A 41 70.85 76.63 -22.33
CA THR A 41 71.94 77.04 -21.45
C THR A 41 72.67 75.85 -20.85
N ILE A 42 71.96 74.94 -20.16
CA ILE A 42 72.53 73.73 -19.56
C ILE A 42 71.46 72.60 -19.55
N PRO A 43 71.44 71.69 -20.53
CA PRO A 43 70.37 70.69 -20.67
C PRO A 43 70.30 69.69 -19.50
N VAL A 44 71.45 69.37 -18.89
CA VAL A 44 71.51 68.49 -17.70
C VAL A 44 70.75 69.10 -16.51
N LEU A 45 70.84 70.43 -16.34
CA LEU A 45 70.15 71.13 -15.25
C LEU A 45 68.62 71.10 -15.45
N GLY A 46 68.15 71.27 -16.70
CA GLY A 46 66.73 71.19 -17.04
C GLY A 46 66.13 69.81 -16.76
N ILE A 47 66.87 68.74 -17.07
CA ILE A 47 66.44 67.36 -16.79
C ILE A 47 66.36 67.15 -15.27
N VAL A 48 67.39 67.51 -14.51
CA VAL A 48 67.41 67.33 -13.05
C VAL A 48 66.30 68.13 -12.39
N LEU A 49 66.11 69.40 -12.78
CA LEU A 49 65.04 70.23 -12.21
C LEU A 49 63.65 69.70 -12.55
N SER A 50 63.42 69.26 -13.80
CA SER A 50 62.15 68.67 -14.22
C SER A 50 61.83 67.37 -13.46
N SER A 51 62.83 66.56 -13.19
CA SER A 51 62.71 65.30 -12.44
C SER A 51 62.35 65.56 -10.98
N VAL A 52 63.02 66.55 -10.36
CA VAL A 52 62.75 66.94 -8.98
C VAL A 52 61.36 67.58 -8.85
N LEU A 53 61.00 68.52 -9.72
CA LEU A 53 59.69 69.19 -9.66
C LEU A 53 58.53 68.23 -9.95
N SER A 54 58.69 67.31 -10.91
CA SER A 54 57.68 66.29 -11.20
C SER A 54 57.54 65.29 -10.05
N ALA A 55 58.63 64.90 -9.39
CA ALA A 55 58.58 64.09 -8.17
C ALA A 55 57.89 64.82 -7.00
N PHE A 56 58.15 66.12 -6.83
CA PHE A 56 57.47 66.93 -5.82
C PHE A 56 55.96 67.08 -6.09
N LEU A 57 55.55 67.15 -7.36
CA LEU A 57 54.14 67.21 -7.76
C LEU A 57 53.43 65.85 -7.67
N MET A 58 54.17 64.75 -7.83
CA MET A 58 53.66 63.38 -7.65
C MET A 58 53.23 63.09 -6.21
N ILE A 59 53.90 63.67 -5.19
CA ILE A 59 53.58 63.43 -3.77
C ILE A 59 52.14 63.86 -3.41
N PRO A 60 51.70 65.11 -3.63
CA PRO A 60 50.33 65.52 -3.34
C PRO A 60 49.31 64.82 -4.26
N ALA A 61 49.66 64.53 -5.52
CA ALA A 61 48.79 63.81 -6.44
C ALA A 61 48.52 62.37 -5.98
N THR A 62 49.55 61.66 -5.54
CA THR A 62 49.41 60.28 -5.01
C THR A 62 48.64 60.26 -3.70
N LEU A 63 48.90 61.19 -2.78
CA LEU A 63 48.15 61.31 -1.51
C LEU A 63 46.65 61.59 -1.72
N TYR A 64 46.29 62.38 -2.74
CA TYR A 64 44.90 62.69 -3.05
C TYR A 64 44.17 61.55 -3.78
N LEU A 65 44.89 60.78 -4.61
CA LEU A 65 44.31 59.68 -5.40
C LEU A 65 44.28 58.33 -4.65
N LEU A 66 45.15 58.11 -3.66
CA LEU A 66 45.19 56.87 -2.87
C LEU A 66 43.83 56.47 -2.25
N PRO A 67 43.08 57.40 -1.60
CA PRO A 67 41.78 57.09 -1.01
C PRO A 67 40.73 56.75 -2.07
N PHE A 68 40.85 57.32 -3.27
CA PHE A 68 39.95 57.06 -4.39
C PHE A 68 40.14 55.63 -4.91
N PHE A 69 41.38 55.22 -5.23
CA PHE A 69 41.70 53.86 -5.68
C PHE A 69 41.32 52.80 -4.64
N LYS A 70 41.59 53.07 -3.36
CA LYS A 70 41.18 52.18 -2.27
C LYS A 70 39.67 51.97 -2.25
N SER A 71 38.90 53.05 -2.39
CA SER A 71 37.43 52.96 -2.36
C SER A 71 36.80 52.31 -3.60
N VAL A 72 37.42 52.44 -4.78
CA VAL A 72 36.97 51.76 -6.00
C VAL A 72 37.23 50.25 -5.89
N ASN A 73 38.39 49.87 -5.36
CA ASN A 73 38.73 48.47 -5.13
C ASN A 73 37.82 47.81 -4.07
N GLU A 74 37.54 48.52 -2.97
CA GLU A 74 36.59 48.06 -1.94
C GLU A 74 35.18 47.88 -2.52
N ASN A 75 34.69 48.80 -3.36
CA ASN A 75 33.37 48.66 -4.00
C ASN A 75 33.32 47.49 -4.99
N MET A 76 34.34 47.29 -5.82
CA MET A 76 34.40 46.15 -6.75
C MET A 76 34.50 44.81 -6.03
N GLN A 77 35.22 44.74 -4.90
CA GLN A 77 35.26 43.55 -4.05
C GLN A 77 33.89 43.27 -3.44
N THR A 78 33.24 44.29 -2.88
CA THR A 78 31.91 44.15 -2.28
C THR A 78 30.86 43.66 -3.29
N GLU A 79 30.90 44.14 -4.54
CA GLU A 79 29.97 43.72 -5.59
C GLU A 79 30.23 42.27 -6.06
N LYS A 80 31.50 41.86 -6.18
CA LYS A 80 31.88 40.47 -6.45
C LYS A 80 31.45 39.53 -5.32
N ASP A 81 31.66 39.94 -4.07
CA ASP A 81 31.25 39.15 -2.90
C ASP A 81 29.73 38.95 -2.85
N LEU A 82 28.97 39.97 -3.25
CA LEU A 82 27.51 39.92 -3.34
C LEU A 82 27.02 39.00 -4.46
N GLN A 83 27.69 38.99 -5.61
CA GLN A 83 27.42 38.03 -6.70
C GLN A 83 27.76 36.60 -6.28
N ILE A 84 28.90 36.38 -5.60
CA ILE A 84 29.31 35.07 -5.08
C ILE A 84 28.29 34.57 -4.04
N LEU A 85 27.79 35.44 -3.17
CA LEU A 85 26.76 35.08 -2.20
C LEU A 85 25.45 34.64 -2.88
N LYS A 86 24.98 35.37 -3.89
CA LYS A 86 23.78 34.98 -4.66
C LYS A 86 23.96 33.64 -5.38
N GLN A 87 25.09 33.44 -6.03
CA GLN A 87 25.39 32.16 -6.70
C GLN A 87 25.47 31.00 -5.69
N LYS A 88 26.03 31.23 -4.50
CA LYS A 88 26.05 30.21 -3.44
C LYS A 88 24.65 29.86 -2.93
N GLU A 89 23.77 30.86 -2.81
CA GLU A 89 22.37 30.65 -2.41
C GLU A 89 21.60 29.85 -3.46
N GLU A 90 21.79 30.15 -4.74
CA GLU A 90 21.19 29.43 -5.87
C GLU A 90 21.72 27.99 -6.01
N ILE A 91 23.03 27.78 -5.80
CA ILE A 91 23.62 26.43 -5.75
C ILE A 91 23.06 25.65 -4.55
N ALA A 92 22.86 26.30 -3.40
CA ALA A 92 22.30 25.65 -2.22
C ALA A 92 20.83 25.25 -2.44
N SER A 93 20.03 26.08 -3.10
CA SER A 93 18.65 25.74 -3.43
C SER A 93 18.57 24.59 -4.42
N LEU A 94 19.35 24.64 -5.52
CA LEU A 94 19.40 23.56 -6.51
C LEU A 94 19.87 22.25 -5.90
N LYS A 95 20.88 22.30 -5.01
CA LYS A 95 21.36 21.11 -4.31
C LYS A 95 20.27 20.53 -3.39
N SER A 96 19.55 21.37 -2.66
CA SER A 96 18.44 20.93 -1.81
C SER A 96 17.30 20.31 -2.64
N GLU A 97 17.01 20.84 -3.82
CA GLU A 97 15.97 20.32 -4.71
C GLU A 97 16.39 18.96 -5.29
N ALA A 98 17.64 18.83 -5.74
CA ALA A 98 18.20 17.57 -6.21
C ALA A 98 18.23 16.50 -5.11
N GLU A 99 18.58 16.85 -3.86
CA GLU A 99 18.55 15.93 -2.72
C GLU A 99 17.11 15.47 -2.40
N GLN A 100 16.12 16.37 -2.46
CA GLN A 100 14.72 16.02 -2.27
C GLN A 100 14.20 15.11 -3.39
N PHE A 101 14.61 15.37 -4.64
CA PHE A 101 14.24 14.56 -5.78
C PHE A 101 14.84 13.15 -5.70
N ALA A 102 16.15 13.04 -5.41
CA ALA A 102 16.83 11.76 -5.22
C ALA A 102 16.20 10.95 -4.09
N SER A 103 15.85 11.58 -2.97
CA SER A 103 15.16 10.92 -1.85
C SER A 103 13.78 10.39 -2.26
N LYS A 104 13.02 11.13 -3.08
CA LYS A 104 11.74 10.66 -3.61
C LYS A 104 11.93 9.47 -4.54
N GLN A 105 12.92 9.51 -5.43
CA GLN A 105 13.22 8.41 -6.34
C GLN A 105 13.60 7.14 -5.58
N GLU A 106 14.48 7.23 -4.58
CA GLU A 106 14.85 6.10 -3.73
C GLU A 106 13.64 5.50 -3.01
N ALA A 107 12.73 6.35 -2.49
CA ALA A 107 11.49 5.89 -1.89
C ALA A 107 10.57 5.18 -2.89
N PHE A 108 10.47 5.66 -4.13
CA PHE A 108 9.73 5.01 -5.21
C PHE A 108 10.32 3.66 -5.60
N GLU A 109 11.65 3.57 -5.77
CA GLU A 109 12.36 2.33 -6.07
C GLU A 109 12.22 1.30 -4.95
N HIS A 110 12.35 1.72 -3.70
CA HIS A 110 12.14 0.85 -2.55
C HIS A 110 10.72 0.30 -2.50
N LYS A 111 9.70 1.16 -2.70
CA LYS A 111 8.29 0.74 -2.74
C LYS A 111 8.01 -0.22 -3.89
N LEU A 112 8.56 0.05 -5.08
CA LEU A 112 8.45 -0.85 -6.23
C LEU A 112 9.07 -2.23 -5.94
N LYS A 113 10.26 -2.26 -5.34
CA LYS A 113 10.92 -3.52 -4.97
C LYS A 113 10.09 -4.34 -3.98
N LEU A 114 9.45 -3.70 -3.00
CA LEU A 114 8.54 -4.36 -2.07
C LEU A 114 7.30 -4.92 -2.78
N LEU A 115 6.68 -4.15 -3.67
CA LEU A 115 5.54 -4.59 -4.49
C LEU A 115 5.89 -5.78 -5.37
N GLN A 116 7.06 -5.76 -6.02
CA GLN A 116 7.56 -6.86 -6.84
C GLN A 116 7.82 -8.11 -6.00
N ASN A 117 8.46 -7.97 -4.84
CA ASN A 117 8.70 -9.09 -3.92
C ASN A 117 7.40 -9.71 -3.43
N LEU A 118 6.40 -8.89 -3.08
CA LEU A 118 5.09 -9.39 -2.64
C LEU A 118 4.32 -10.08 -3.77
N THR A 119 4.38 -9.53 -4.97
CA THR A 119 3.77 -10.13 -6.16
C THR A 119 4.42 -11.47 -6.50
N PHE A 120 5.75 -11.55 -6.45
CA PHE A 120 6.51 -12.77 -6.75
C PHE A 120 6.26 -13.88 -5.71
N ASN A 121 6.22 -13.53 -4.43
CA ASN A 121 6.04 -14.48 -3.34
C ASN A 121 4.56 -14.79 -3.03
N MET A 122 3.62 -14.33 -3.86
CA MET A 122 2.19 -14.51 -3.57
C MET A 122 1.79 -15.97 -3.41
N GLU A 123 2.38 -16.88 -4.18
CA GLU A 123 2.06 -18.31 -4.07
C GLU A 123 2.53 -18.89 -2.72
N THR A 124 3.73 -18.52 -2.28
CA THR A 124 4.22 -18.85 -0.93
C THR A 124 3.30 -18.26 0.15
N TYR A 125 2.84 -17.02 -0.01
CA TYR A 125 1.92 -16.41 0.95
C TYR A 125 0.57 -17.11 0.99
N LYS A 126 0.04 -17.59 -0.14
CA LYS A 126 -1.16 -18.43 -0.15
C LYS A 126 -0.98 -19.69 0.66
N ASP A 127 0.18 -20.36 0.54
CA ASP A 127 0.46 -21.56 1.31
C ASP A 127 0.59 -21.28 2.81
N VAL A 128 1.27 -20.19 3.18
CA VAL A 128 1.38 -19.78 4.60
C VAL A 128 0.02 -19.30 5.13
N PHE A 129 -0.82 -18.69 4.30
CA PHE A 129 -2.14 -18.21 4.69
C PHE A 129 -3.06 -19.34 5.17
N LYS A 130 -2.83 -20.57 4.71
CA LYS A 130 -3.52 -21.77 5.20
C LYS A 130 -3.36 -22.00 6.70
N ILE A 131 -2.36 -21.39 7.35
CA ILE A 131 -2.22 -21.41 8.83
C ILE A 131 -3.39 -20.67 9.51
N CYS A 132 -4.07 -19.76 8.81
CA CYS A 132 -5.28 -19.11 9.30
C CYS A 132 -6.49 -20.05 9.28
N PHE A 133 -6.37 -21.22 8.65
CA PHE A 133 -7.46 -22.19 8.56
C PHE A 133 -7.57 -22.97 9.87
N ARG A 134 -8.76 -23.46 10.16
CA ARG A 134 -9.06 -24.23 11.36
C ARG A 134 -9.75 -25.52 10.97
N ASP A 135 -9.20 -26.61 11.48
CA ASP A 135 -9.78 -27.94 11.33
C ASP A 135 -10.84 -28.14 12.40
N TYR A 136 -11.98 -28.68 12.00
CA TYR A 136 -13.12 -28.96 12.85
C TYR A 136 -13.48 -30.43 12.80
N GLN A 137 -13.88 -30.94 13.95
CA GLN A 137 -14.50 -32.24 14.10
C GLN A 137 -15.79 -32.06 14.89
N GLN A 138 -16.92 -32.34 14.24
CA GLN A 138 -18.24 -32.28 14.84
C GLN A 138 -18.85 -33.67 14.84
N VAL A 139 -19.43 -34.06 15.98
CA VAL A 139 -20.23 -35.28 16.07
C VAL A 139 -21.71 -34.89 16.06
N SER A 140 -22.47 -35.48 15.14
CA SER A 140 -23.91 -35.30 15.05
C SER A 140 -24.61 -36.66 15.02
N THR A 141 -25.76 -36.77 15.69
CA THR A 141 -26.58 -37.98 15.64
C THR A 141 -27.76 -37.78 14.71
N ILE A 142 -27.85 -38.59 13.66
CA ILE A 142 -28.97 -38.66 12.72
C ILE A 142 -29.99 -39.64 13.31
N LYS A 143 -31.20 -39.15 13.57
CA LYS A 143 -32.33 -39.96 14.06
C LYS A 143 -33.47 -39.85 13.07
N GLN A 144 -33.76 -40.93 12.36
CA GLN A 144 -34.80 -40.97 11.34
C GLN A 144 -35.83 -42.05 11.66
N ARG A 145 -37.09 -41.69 11.42
CA ARG A 145 -38.22 -42.61 11.44
C ARG A 145 -39.15 -42.23 10.30
N GLU A 146 -39.25 -43.10 9.31
CA GLU A 146 -40.11 -42.89 8.14
C GLU A 146 -41.13 -44.02 8.05
N LYS A 147 -42.38 -43.66 7.75
CA LYS A 147 -43.45 -44.60 7.45
C LYS A 147 -43.72 -44.59 5.96
N PHE A 148 -43.90 -45.75 5.36
CA PHE A 148 -44.21 -45.93 3.95
C PHE A 148 -45.08 -47.16 3.74
N ASN A 149 -45.53 -47.37 2.50
CA ASN A 149 -46.44 -48.47 2.13
C ASN A 149 -47.70 -48.54 3.02
N GLU A 150 -48.30 -47.40 3.34
CA GLU A 150 -49.56 -47.37 4.09
C GLU A 150 -50.66 -48.03 3.25
N ALA A 151 -51.02 -49.26 3.63
CA ALA A 151 -52.10 -49.98 2.98
C ALA A 151 -53.44 -49.46 3.53
N ASP A 152 -54.03 -48.51 2.82
CA ASP A 152 -55.38 -48.04 3.10
C ASP A 152 -56.44 -49.06 2.62
N PHE A 153 -57.56 -49.09 3.34
CA PHE A 153 -58.65 -50.03 3.18
C PHE A 153 -59.18 -50.13 1.74
N THR A 154 -58.69 -51.09 0.97
CA THR A 154 -59.13 -51.31 -0.42
C THR A 154 -59.77 -52.68 -0.64
N ASN A 155 -60.35 -53.28 0.40
CA ASN A 155 -61.18 -54.48 0.23
C ASN A 155 -62.46 -54.44 1.08
N SER A 156 -63.55 -54.02 0.43
CA SER A 156 -64.91 -53.89 0.97
C SER A 156 -65.43 -55.15 1.67
N PHE A 157 -64.93 -56.32 1.27
CA PHE A 157 -65.30 -57.62 1.86
C PHE A 157 -64.65 -57.88 3.24
N LYS A 158 -63.42 -57.40 3.48
CA LYS A 158 -62.74 -57.55 4.78
C LYS A 158 -63.35 -56.63 5.85
N LYS A 159 -63.93 -55.51 5.42
CA LYS A 159 -64.75 -54.60 6.24
C LYS A 159 -65.96 -55.32 6.85
N LEU A 160 -66.56 -56.25 6.11
CA LEU A 160 -67.78 -56.97 6.51
C LEU A 160 -67.54 -58.04 7.59
N ILE A 161 -66.33 -58.60 7.68
CA ILE A 161 -65.96 -59.70 8.61
C ILE A 161 -65.22 -59.16 9.86
N GLY A 162 -65.08 -57.84 9.97
CA GLY A 162 -64.46 -57.21 11.15
C GLY A 162 -62.96 -57.46 11.29
N GLN A 163 -62.27 -57.88 10.23
CA GLN A 163 -60.80 -57.91 10.15
C GLN A 163 -60.29 -56.64 9.49
N GLU A 164 -60.34 -55.54 10.24
CA GLU A 164 -59.73 -54.28 9.88
C GLU A 164 -58.40 -54.17 10.62
N SER A 165 -57.29 -54.40 9.93
CA SER A 165 -55.95 -54.02 10.40
C SER A 165 -55.33 -53.13 9.32
N LYS A 166 -55.07 -51.87 9.64
CA LYS A 166 -54.21 -51.01 8.82
C LYS A 166 -52.79 -51.47 9.04
N ASN A 167 -52.01 -51.58 7.97
CA ASN A 167 -50.61 -51.93 8.08
C ASN A 167 -49.76 -50.88 7.35
N TYR A 168 -48.57 -50.64 7.86
CA TYR A 168 -47.56 -49.82 7.20
C TYR A 168 -46.18 -50.39 7.50
N ASP A 169 -45.22 -50.04 6.66
CA ASP A 169 -43.81 -50.34 6.89
C ASP A 169 -43.12 -49.09 7.47
N GLU A 170 -42.24 -49.28 8.45
CA GLU A 170 -41.39 -48.20 8.95
C GLU A 170 -39.92 -48.60 8.94
N VAL A 171 -39.08 -47.62 8.60
CA VAL A 171 -37.65 -47.69 8.84
C VAL A 171 -37.34 -46.79 10.03
N LEU A 172 -36.62 -47.33 11.01
CA LEU A 172 -36.00 -46.57 12.09
C LEU A 172 -34.50 -46.68 11.95
N SER A 173 -33.81 -45.54 11.99
CA SER A 173 -32.36 -45.50 11.93
C SER A 173 -31.79 -44.45 12.88
N ILE A 174 -30.81 -44.86 13.67
CA ILE A 174 -29.96 -44.00 14.50
C ILE A 174 -28.52 -44.25 14.06
N MET A 175 -27.90 -43.19 13.56
CA MET A 175 -26.53 -43.20 13.07
C MET A 175 -25.81 -42.00 13.67
N ASP A 176 -24.59 -42.21 14.18
CA ASP A 176 -23.70 -41.09 14.47
C ASP A 176 -22.90 -40.76 13.21
N CYS A 177 -22.68 -39.48 12.99
CA CYS A 177 -21.86 -38.95 11.91
C CYS A 177 -20.75 -38.10 12.53
N LEU A 178 -19.50 -38.52 12.29
CA LEU A 178 -18.34 -37.68 12.52
C LEU A 178 -18.10 -36.86 11.25
N ILE A 179 -18.20 -35.55 11.38
CA ILE A 179 -18.01 -34.60 10.30
C ILE A 179 -16.65 -33.94 10.51
N SER A 180 -15.74 -34.14 9.56
CA SER A 180 -14.43 -33.49 9.56
C SER A 180 -14.34 -32.51 8.41
N TYR A 181 -14.08 -31.24 8.71
CA TYR A 181 -13.97 -30.19 7.69
C TYR A 181 -12.96 -29.14 8.11
N GLN A 182 -12.49 -28.37 7.14
CA GLN A 182 -11.60 -27.23 7.37
C GLN A 182 -12.31 -25.95 6.93
N ARG A 183 -12.24 -24.91 7.77
CA ARG A 183 -12.72 -23.56 7.43
C ARG A 183 -11.57 -22.58 7.41
N GLY A 184 -11.70 -21.56 6.57
CA GLY A 184 -10.71 -20.53 6.40
C GLY A 184 -11.25 -19.39 5.54
N VAL A 185 -10.36 -18.53 5.09
CA VAL A 185 -10.67 -17.47 4.12
C VAL A 185 -9.93 -17.81 2.84
N ASP A 186 -10.58 -17.77 1.68
CA ASP A 186 -9.84 -17.84 0.42
C ASP A 186 -9.17 -16.49 0.15
N LEU A 187 -7.84 -16.52 -0.01
CA LEU A 187 -7.05 -15.33 -0.36
C LEU A 187 -7.50 -14.71 -1.69
N GLN A 188 -8.09 -15.48 -2.60
CA GLN A 188 -8.60 -15.00 -3.89
C GLN A 188 -9.83 -14.11 -3.76
N ASN A 189 -10.63 -14.32 -2.72
CA ASN A 189 -11.86 -13.57 -2.46
C ASN A 189 -11.57 -12.23 -1.76
N ILE A 190 -10.36 -12.04 -1.24
CA ILE A 190 -9.93 -10.80 -0.61
C ILE A 190 -9.73 -9.73 -1.68
N LYS A 191 -10.41 -8.59 -1.48
CA LYS A 191 -10.33 -7.44 -2.37
C LYS A 191 -9.67 -6.26 -1.67
N ILE A 192 -9.00 -5.44 -2.45
CA ILE A 192 -8.26 -4.26 -1.98
C ILE A 192 -8.65 -3.06 -2.81
N ALA A 193 -8.89 -1.95 -2.12
CA ALA A 193 -9.08 -0.64 -2.71
C ALA A 193 -8.08 0.36 -2.12
N LYS A 194 -7.56 1.25 -2.96
CA LYS A 194 -6.65 2.31 -2.55
C LYS A 194 -7.45 3.55 -2.14
N ILE A 195 -7.29 4.01 -0.90
CA ILE A 195 -7.83 5.32 -0.49
C ILE A 195 -6.84 6.43 -0.88
N ASN A 196 -5.56 6.23 -0.54
CA ASN A 196 -4.48 7.18 -0.84
C ASN A 196 -3.14 6.43 -0.95
N ASP A 197 -2.04 7.14 -1.20
CA ASP A 197 -0.72 6.50 -1.39
C ASP A 197 -0.20 5.75 -0.16
N ASP A 198 -0.68 6.09 1.04
CA ASP A 198 -0.26 5.51 2.31
C ASP A 198 -1.30 4.54 2.91
N THR A 199 -2.52 4.48 2.37
CA THR A 199 -3.68 3.81 2.99
C THR A 199 -4.45 2.96 1.99
N VAL A 200 -4.69 1.70 2.38
CA VAL A 200 -5.54 0.75 1.64
C VAL A 200 -6.65 0.20 2.53
N VAL A 201 -7.79 -0.11 1.91
CA VAL A 201 -8.91 -0.83 2.53
C VAL A 201 -8.93 -2.25 1.99
N VAL A 202 -9.12 -3.21 2.89
CA VAL A 202 -9.26 -4.63 2.59
C VAL A 202 -10.68 -5.08 2.93
N SER A 203 -11.31 -5.79 2.01
CA SER A 203 -12.65 -6.37 2.16
C SER A 203 -12.70 -7.81 1.64
N GLY A 204 -13.83 -8.50 1.80
CA GLY A 204 -14.02 -9.88 1.32
C GLY A 204 -13.38 -10.95 2.21
N ILE A 205 -13.16 -10.66 3.50
CA ILE A 205 -12.64 -11.62 4.48
C ILE A 205 -13.81 -12.40 5.07
N THR A 206 -14.33 -13.35 4.30
CA THR A 206 -15.49 -14.16 4.69
C THR A 206 -15.08 -15.62 4.95
N PRO A 207 -15.33 -16.18 6.14
CA PRO A 207 -15.01 -17.57 6.43
C PRO A 207 -15.87 -18.56 5.64
N GLU A 208 -15.23 -19.46 4.90
CA GLU A 208 -15.86 -20.48 4.08
C GLU A 208 -15.20 -21.86 4.28
N TYR A 209 -15.82 -22.90 3.72
CA TYR A 209 -15.24 -24.24 3.71
C TYR A 209 -14.09 -24.29 2.71
N THR A 210 -12.88 -24.58 3.18
CA THR A 210 -11.68 -24.71 2.32
C THR A 210 -11.49 -26.13 1.81
N THR A 211 -12.16 -27.10 2.42
CA THR A 211 -12.18 -28.49 2.01
C THR A 211 -13.62 -28.98 1.97
N VAL A 212 -13.89 -29.96 1.09
CA VAL A 212 -15.18 -30.66 1.09
C VAL A 212 -15.31 -31.40 2.43
N PRO A 213 -16.36 -31.14 3.22
CA PRO A 213 -16.59 -31.85 4.47
C PRO A 213 -16.62 -33.37 4.25
N LYS A 214 -15.96 -34.10 5.14
CA LYS A 214 -15.93 -35.56 5.13
C LYS A 214 -16.88 -36.08 6.19
N PHE A 215 -17.73 -37.01 5.79
CA PHE A 215 -18.75 -37.62 6.63
C PHE A 215 -18.39 -39.08 6.89
N GLU A 216 -18.17 -39.42 8.16
CA GLU A 216 -17.92 -40.79 8.59
C GLU A 216 -19.09 -41.27 9.44
N TYR A 217 -19.85 -42.22 8.89
CA TYR A 217 -21.04 -42.76 9.53
C TYR A 217 -20.71 -43.99 10.37
N LYS A 218 -21.21 -43.99 11.60
CA LYS A 218 -21.25 -45.16 12.46
C LYS A 218 -22.71 -45.47 12.80
N GLU A 219 -23.17 -46.60 12.29
CA GLU A 219 -24.53 -47.07 12.55
C GLU A 219 -24.61 -47.59 13.98
N PHE A 220 -25.57 -47.07 14.75
CA PHE A 220 -25.85 -47.53 16.10
C PHE A 220 -27.01 -48.50 16.13
N PHE A 221 -28.06 -48.19 15.37
CA PHE A 221 -29.30 -48.96 15.35
C PHE A 221 -30.01 -48.71 14.04
N SER A 222 -30.47 -49.76 13.36
CA SER A 222 -31.33 -49.63 12.18
C SER A 222 -32.25 -50.84 12.06
N GLU A 223 -33.53 -50.61 11.86
CA GLU A 223 -34.54 -51.65 11.77
C GLU A 223 -35.55 -51.33 10.66
N TYR A 224 -35.91 -52.35 9.89
CA TYR A 224 -37.10 -52.37 9.06
C TYR A 224 -38.22 -53.08 9.84
N ARG A 225 -39.38 -52.46 9.93
CA ARG A 225 -40.51 -53.00 10.69
C ARG A 225 -41.79 -52.98 9.89
N HIS A 226 -42.53 -54.08 9.96
CA HIS A 226 -43.92 -54.13 9.56
C HIS A 226 -44.81 -53.87 10.78
N VAL A 227 -45.62 -52.83 10.73
CA VAL A 227 -46.50 -52.41 11.82
C VAL A 227 -47.94 -52.71 11.46
N LYS A 228 -48.61 -53.51 12.30
CA LYS A 228 -50.04 -53.78 12.21
C LYS A 228 -50.76 -52.97 13.27
N LEU A 229 -51.73 -52.18 12.82
CA LEU A 229 -52.59 -51.37 13.68
C LEU A 229 -53.92 -52.10 13.94
N ASP A 230 -54.53 -51.79 15.07
CA ASP A 230 -55.90 -52.21 15.36
C ASP A 230 -56.93 -51.26 14.69
N LYS A 231 -58.21 -51.47 15.02
CA LYS A 231 -59.33 -50.69 14.45
C LYS A 231 -59.37 -49.24 14.92
N ASN A 232 -58.72 -48.94 16.05
CA ASN A 232 -58.64 -47.60 16.62
C ASN A 232 -57.41 -46.84 16.11
N GLY A 233 -56.51 -47.52 15.39
CA GLY A 233 -55.25 -46.96 14.90
C GLY A 233 -54.09 -47.14 15.86
N ASP A 234 -54.28 -47.89 16.96
CA ASP A 234 -53.22 -48.18 17.91
C ASP A 234 -52.36 -49.35 17.42
N THR A 235 -51.08 -49.33 17.77
CA THR A 235 -50.14 -50.40 17.39
C THR A 235 -50.53 -51.72 18.04
N ARG A 236 -51.00 -52.66 17.23
CA ARG A 236 -51.35 -54.02 17.66
C ARG A 236 -50.14 -54.94 17.70
N HIS A 237 -49.30 -54.86 16.68
CA HIS A 237 -48.13 -55.74 16.54
C HIS A 237 -47.05 -55.09 15.67
N ILE A 238 -45.79 -55.33 16.03
CA ILE A 238 -44.62 -54.92 15.25
C ILE A 238 -43.83 -56.18 14.94
N THR A 239 -43.50 -56.38 13.67
CA THR A 239 -42.59 -57.43 13.21
C THR A 239 -41.32 -56.75 12.69
N VAL A 240 -40.15 -57.12 13.20
CA VAL A 240 -38.86 -56.66 12.68
C VAL A 240 -38.45 -57.64 11.58
N GLU A 241 -38.27 -57.14 10.36
CA GLU A 241 -37.93 -57.97 9.20
C GLU A 241 -36.41 -58.05 9.03
N THR A 242 -35.90 -59.24 8.72
CA THR A 242 -34.46 -59.50 8.51
C THR A 242 -34.17 -60.24 7.21
N ASP A 243 -35.15 -60.33 6.31
CA ASP A 243 -34.96 -60.95 5.01
C ASP A 243 -34.13 -60.06 4.06
N GLU A 244 -33.65 -60.64 2.97
CA GLU A 244 -32.75 -59.96 2.03
C GLU A 244 -33.40 -58.74 1.35
N GLN A 245 -34.72 -58.78 1.09
CA GLN A 245 -35.42 -57.65 0.48
C GLN A 245 -35.52 -56.49 1.47
N SER A 246 -35.98 -56.75 2.69
CA SER A 246 -36.07 -55.75 3.75
C SER A 246 -34.70 -55.13 4.08
N ALA A 247 -33.63 -55.92 4.05
CA ALA A 247 -32.26 -55.42 4.23
C ALA A 247 -31.84 -54.45 3.10
N ARG A 248 -32.22 -54.73 1.84
CA ARG A 248 -31.95 -53.83 0.69
C ARG A 248 -32.75 -52.54 0.80
N GLU A 249 -34.02 -52.62 1.20
CA GLU A 249 -34.87 -51.45 1.39
C GLU A 249 -34.36 -50.57 2.54
N LEU A 250 -33.97 -51.18 3.66
CA LEU A 250 -33.33 -50.49 4.78
C LEU A 250 -32.06 -49.75 4.34
N ALA A 251 -31.18 -50.42 3.59
CA ALA A 251 -29.96 -49.80 3.06
C ALA A 251 -30.25 -48.64 2.11
N SER A 252 -31.28 -48.76 1.25
CA SER A 252 -31.71 -47.67 0.36
C SER A 252 -32.15 -46.45 1.17
N LYS A 253 -32.99 -46.64 2.17
CA LYS A 253 -33.46 -45.56 3.06
C LYS A 253 -32.35 -44.93 3.88
N GLN A 254 -31.42 -45.73 4.40
CA GLN A 254 -30.23 -45.20 5.07
C GLN A 254 -29.39 -44.31 4.16
N ASN A 255 -29.23 -44.66 2.88
CA ASN A 255 -28.51 -43.84 1.91
C ASN A 255 -29.24 -42.53 1.62
N GLU A 256 -30.57 -42.55 1.50
CA GLU A 256 -31.40 -41.33 1.38
C GLU A 256 -31.22 -40.41 2.60
N TYR A 257 -31.22 -40.97 3.81
CA TYR A 257 -31.01 -40.20 5.04
C TYR A 257 -29.61 -39.58 5.12
N LYS A 258 -28.57 -40.34 4.73
CA LYS A 258 -27.19 -39.85 4.66
C LYS A 258 -27.08 -38.69 3.67
N ALA A 259 -27.58 -38.86 2.44
CA ALA A 259 -27.57 -37.82 1.42
C ALA A 259 -28.34 -36.56 1.84
N SER A 260 -29.54 -36.72 2.41
CA SER A 260 -30.33 -35.58 2.88
C SER A 260 -29.65 -34.83 4.04
N PHE A 261 -28.95 -35.55 4.92
CA PHE A 261 -28.17 -34.95 5.99
C PHE A 261 -26.97 -34.16 5.45
N GLU A 262 -26.22 -34.74 4.52
CA GLU A 262 -25.08 -34.06 3.85
C GLU A 262 -25.54 -32.79 3.15
N ASP A 263 -26.60 -32.86 2.34
CA ASP A 263 -27.17 -31.69 1.66
C ASP A 263 -27.61 -30.62 2.66
N SER A 264 -28.24 -31.01 3.77
CA SER A 264 -28.66 -30.08 4.83
C SER A 264 -27.48 -29.45 5.55
N PHE A 265 -26.40 -30.19 5.79
CA PHE A 265 -25.18 -29.67 6.40
C PHE A 265 -24.47 -28.68 5.46
N MET A 266 -24.37 -29.01 4.18
CA MET A 266 -23.73 -28.19 3.16
C MET A 266 -24.52 -26.91 2.83
N SER A 267 -25.85 -26.97 2.88
CA SER A 267 -26.74 -25.82 2.65
C SER A 267 -27.02 -25.00 3.91
N GLY A 268 -26.84 -25.60 5.09
CA GLY A 268 -27.09 -25.00 6.39
C GLY A 268 -26.03 -23.94 6.73
N HIS A 269 -26.44 -22.67 6.70
CA HIS A 269 -25.71 -21.57 7.32
C HIS A 269 -25.57 -21.81 8.84
N GLN A 270 -24.49 -22.47 9.27
CA GLN A 270 -24.02 -22.31 10.64
C GLN A 270 -23.17 -21.04 10.71
N GLN A 271 -23.81 -19.98 11.22
CA GLN A 271 -23.13 -18.84 11.83
C GLN A 271 -22.23 -19.38 12.93
N ASP A 272 -20.93 -19.32 12.66
CA ASP A 272 -19.89 -19.94 13.46
C ASP A 272 -19.58 -19.11 14.69
N ALA A 273 -19.50 -19.77 15.85
CA ALA A 273 -18.93 -19.20 17.07
C ALA A 273 -17.44 -18.78 16.89
N ASP A 274 -16.77 -19.34 15.88
CA ASP A 274 -15.33 -19.15 15.60
C ASP A 274 -15.05 -18.30 14.35
N ALA A 275 -16.09 -17.77 13.69
CA ALA A 275 -15.94 -16.95 12.48
C ALA A 275 -15.08 -15.70 12.75
N GLU A 276 -15.32 -15.05 13.88
CA GLU A 276 -14.57 -13.87 14.30
C GLU A 276 -13.08 -14.17 14.48
N GLU A 277 -12.73 -15.35 15.00
CA GLU A 277 -11.33 -15.74 15.17
C GLU A 277 -10.64 -15.98 13.82
N ILE A 278 -11.30 -16.68 12.89
CA ILE A 278 -10.80 -16.91 11.53
C ILE A 278 -10.59 -15.57 10.82
N ILE A 279 -11.57 -14.67 10.88
CA ILE A 279 -11.49 -13.32 10.30
C ILE A 279 -10.30 -12.56 10.90
N LYS A 280 -10.17 -12.54 12.22
CA LYS A 280 -9.09 -11.81 12.90
C LYS A 280 -7.70 -12.35 12.55
N ARG A 281 -7.54 -13.67 12.43
CA ARG A 281 -6.29 -14.30 11.97
C ARG A 281 -5.95 -13.89 10.54
N ALA A 282 -6.95 -13.93 9.65
CA ALA A 282 -6.81 -13.50 8.27
C ALA A 282 -6.43 -12.01 8.16
N GLN A 283 -7.14 -11.14 8.88
CA GLN A 283 -6.85 -9.71 8.96
C GLN A 283 -5.41 -9.45 9.43
N ASN A 284 -4.96 -10.13 10.50
CA ASN A 284 -3.59 -9.99 11.00
C ASN A 284 -2.55 -10.39 9.94
N PHE A 285 -2.77 -11.48 9.23
CA PHE A 285 -1.86 -11.92 8.18
C PHE A 285 -1.79 -10.93 7.03
N ILE A 286 -2.94 -10.48 6.52
CA ILE A 286 -3.02 -9.49 5.43
C ILE A 286 -2.36 -8.18 5.85
N LYS A 287 -2.59 -7.75 7.10
CA LYS A 287 -1.97 -6.56 7.68
C LYS A 287 -0.44 -6.67 7.67
N ILE A 288 0.12 -7.80 8.11
CA ILE A 288 1.59 -8.02 8.11
C ILE A 288 2.17 -7.87 6.69
N ILE A 289 1.50 -8.43 5.69
CA ILE A 289 1.96 -8.38 4.30
C ILE A 289 1.90 -6.94 3.77
N LEU A 290 0.74 -6.28 3.91
CA LEU A 290 0.50 -4.98 3.30
C LEU A 290 1.16 -3.82 4.04
N GLN A 291 1.40 -3.93 5.35
CA GLN A 291 2.06 -2.88 6.14
C GLN A 291 3.50 -2.61 5.74
N SER A 292 4.13 -3.54 5.03
CA SER A 292 5.45 -3.29 4.44
C SER A 292 5.40 -2.21 3.33
N ILE A 293 4.26 -2.06 2.65
CA ILE A 293 4.06 -1.11 1.55
C ILE A 293 3.28 0.14 2.00
N TYR A 294 2.26 -0.05 2.84
CA TYR A 294 1.29 0.97 3.22
C TYR A 294 1.38 1.27 4.71
N LYS A 295 1.32 2.55 5.10
CA LYS A 295 1.35 2.95 6.52
C LYS A 295 0.09 2.51 7.25
N HIS A 296 -1.05 2.52 6.55
CA HIS A 296 -2.35 2.19 7.10
C HIS A 296 -3.04 1.11 6.26
N VAL A 297 -3.54 0.09 6.94
CA VAL A 297 -4.34 -1.00 6.37
C VAL A 297 -5.62 -1.05 7.17
N GLU A 298 -6.71 -0.65 6.54
CA GLU A 298 -8.06 -0.63 7.12
C GLU A 298 -8.82 -1.88 6.64
N PHE A 299 -9.72 -2.38 7.48
CA PHE A 299 -10.58 -3.52 7.16
C PHE A 299 -12.02 -3.02 7.13
N ASP A 300 -12.70 -3.28 6.03
CA ASP A 300 -14.12 -2.98 5.88
C ASP A 300 -14.87 -4.29 5.69
N ASP A 301 -15.88 -4.50 6.54
CA ASP A 301 -16.77 -5.66 6.49
C ASP A 301 -17.78 -5.52 5.34
N ALA A 302 -17.95 -4.32 4.76
CA ALA A 302 -18.79 -4.10 3.60
C ALA A 302 -18.05 -4.45 2.29
N GLU A 303 -18.65 -5.33 1.47
CA GLU A 303 -18.15 -5.77 0.15
C GLU A 303 -18.05 -4.66 -0.92
N LEU A 304 -18.25 -3.37 -0.59
CA LEU A 304 -18.85 -2.40 -1.50
C LEU A 304 -18.03 -1.13 -1.81
N THR A 305 -16.70 -1.16 -1.76
CA THR A 305 -15.95 -0.11 -2.48
C THR A 305 -15.97 -0.44 -3.97
N GLN A 306 -16.58 0.43 -4.80
CA GLN A 306 -16.76 0.26 -6.26
C GLN A 306 -15.45 -0.01 -7.04
N ASP A 307 -14.29 0.28 -6.44
CA ASP A 307 -12.97 0.13 -7.06
C ASP A 307 -12.12 -1.00 -6.44
N ALA A 308 -12.72 -1.89 -5.62
CA ALA A 308 -11.98 -2.99 -5.01
C ALA A 308 -11.69 -4.11 -6.01
N VAL A 309 -10.42 -4.49 -6.10
CA VAL A 309 -9.94 -5.57 -6.98
C VAL A 309 -9.24 -6.67 -6.18
N PRO A 310 -9.18 -7.92 -6.66
CA PRO A 310 -8.49 -9.00 -5.95
C PRO A 310 -7.03 -8.66 -5.60
N LEU A 311 -6.55 -9.09 -4.42
CA LEU A 311 -5.21 -8.76 -3.90
C LEU A 311 -4.08 -8.93 -4.95
N LEU A 312 -4.05 -10.07 -5.66
CA LEU A 312 -3.01 -10.32 -6.66
C LEU A 312 -3.10 -9.36 -7.87
N GLU A 313 -4.31 -9.04 -8.31
CA GLU A 313 -4.53 -8.09 -9.39
C GLU A 313 -4.11 -6.68 -8.95
N TYR A 314 -4.50 -6.27 -7.74
CA TYR A 314 -4.13 -5.00 -7.13
C TYR A 314 -2.60 -4.80 -7.09
N LEU A 315 -1.86 -5.79 -6.58
CA LEU A 315 -0.40 -5.71 -6.51
C LEU A 315 0.24 -5.61 -7.89
N ARG A 316 -0.29 -6.32 -8.89
CA ARG A 316 0.20 -6.23 -10.28
C ARG A 316 -0.07 -4.85 -10.89
N SER A 317 -1.26 -4.30 -10.68
CA SER A 317 -1.60 -2.96 -11.19
C SER A 317 -0.74 -1.87 -10.53
N GLU A 318 -0.56 -1.92 -9.21
CA GLU A 318 0.30 -0.95 -8.50
C GLU A 318 1.76 -1.12 -8.93
N THR A 319 2.27 -2.35 -9.06
CA THR A 319 3.65 -2.59 -9.56
C THR A 319 3.86 -1.93 -10.93
N LYS A 320 2.92 -2.11 -11.86
CA LYS A 320 2.99 -1.50 -13.19
C LYS A 320 2.92 0.03 -13.13
N LEU A 321 2.06 0.58 -12.28
CA LEU A 321 1.91 2.02 -12.10
C LEU A 321 3.19 2.66 -11.56
N TYR A 322 3.82 2.04 -10.55
CA TYR A 322 5.08 2.50 -9.98
C TYR A 322 6.26 2.37 -10.96
N GLN A 323 6.30 1.28 -11.75
CA GLN A 323 7.30 1.13 -12.82
C GLN A 323 7.18 2.26 -13.85
N ASN A 324 5.96 2.52 -14.36
CA ASN A 324 5.73 3.58 -15.35
C ASN A 324 6.11 4.97 -14.82
N ARG A 325 5.86 5.24 -13.52
CA ARG A 325 6.26 6.51 -12.89
C ARG A 325 7.77 6.65 -12.82
N LEU A 326 8.50 5.59 -12.44
CA LEU A 326 9.96 5.60 -12.45
C LEU A 326 10.52 5.81 -13.87
N ASP A 327 9.95 5.12 -14.86
CA ASP A 327 10.37 5.27 -16.26
C ASP A 327 10.15 6.71 -16.76
N ALA A 328 9.05 7.37 -16.36
CA ALA A 328 8.78 8.77 -16.70
C ALA A 328 9.78 9.74 -16.04
N ILE A 329 10.07 9.53 -14.75
CA ILE A 329 11.07 10.31 -13.99
C ILE A 329 12.45 10.22 -14.67
N SER A 330 12.87 9.02 -15.07
CA SER A 330 14.15 8.81 -15.77
C SER A 330 14.19 9.38 -17.20
N GLN A 331 13.05 9.69 -17.81
CA GLN A 331 13.00 10.36 -19.12
C GLN A 331 13.03 11.88 -19.00
N GLU A 332 12.45 12.46 -17.95
CA GLU A 332 12.58 13.89 -17.65
C GLU A 332 14.05 14.28 -17.40
N GLU A 333 14.81 13.44 -16.68
CA GLU A 333 16.27 13.62 -16.47
C GLU A 333 17.12 13.59 -17.76
N LYS A 334 16.61 13.03 -18.86
CA LYS A 334 17.35 12.96 -20.15
C LYS A 334 17.10 14.15 -21.06
N HIS A 335 16.11 14.98 -20.73
CA HIS A 335 15.66 16.10 -21.57
C HIS A 335 15.91 17.49 -20.96
N GLU A 336 16.43 17.56 -19.74
CA GLU A 336 17.14 18.74 -19.19
C GLU A 336 18.67 18.61 -19.40
#